data_AF-A0A1H6F6L8-F1
#
_entry.id   AF-A0A1H6F6L8-F1
#
_cell.length_a   1.000
_cell.length_b   1.000
_cell.length_c   1.000
_cell.angle_alpha   90.00
_cell.angle_beta   90.00
_cell.angle_gamma   90.00
#
_symmetry.space_group_name_H-M   'P 1'
#
loop_
_entity.id
_entity.type
_entity.pdbx_description
1 polymer ?
#
loop_
_entity_poly.entity_id
_entity_poly.type
_entity_poly.pdbx_seq_one_letter_code
_entity_poly.pdbx_strand_id
1 'polypeptide(L)'
;MIVVRGGTGKPISSQRLAAYFEKHTDIEGYLYLGYPIIGAIDGGYQIDALLVSKQHGAVIFHLIEGAYDNKIQLEEIQDESYTKFESKLKLHKELTDKRKLAVELNVPIFAPVWKNHSNIKSDYPILVSDTDLENFLNAITWSNQRKYKKLVSVIQSITTIRRRNKRDYVKKPTSRGAKLKVLEDSIANLDRYQSTAVIETVEGVQRIRGLAGSGKRLSWLLKLLIYMQKIQIGK
;
A
#
# COMPACT_ATOMS: atom_id res chain seq x y z
N MET A 1 5.09 2.37 -12.59
CA MET A 1 4.47 2.07 -11.28
C MET A 1 3.18 1.28 -11.42
N ILE A 2 2.69 0.59 -10.39
CA ILE A 2 1.39 -0.12 -10.41
C ILE A 2 0.43 0.55 -9.42
N VAL A 3 -0.74 1.00 -9.89
CA VAL A 3 -1.79 1.58 -9.04
C VAL A 3 -2.88 0.53 -8.80
N VAL A 4 -3.20 0.29 -7.52
CA VAL A 4 -4.24 -0.64 -7.07
C VAL A 4 -5.35 0.15 -6.41
N ARG A 5 -6.53 0.18 -7.04
CA ARG A 5 -7.65 1.05 -6.66
C ARG A 5 -8.67 0.32 -5.78
N GLY A 6 -8.52 0.38 -4.47
CA GLY A 6 -9.58 -0.03 -3.55
C GLY A 6 -10.65 1.05 -3.41
N GLY A 7 -11.81 0.68 -2.84
CA GLY A 7 -12.87 1.66 -2.56
C GLY A 7 -12.44 2.72 -1.55
N THR A 8 -12.54 4.00 -1.92
CA THR A 8 -12.13 5.15 -1.10
C THR A 8 -13.35 6.01 -0.78
N GLY A 9 -13.37 6.68 0.37
CA GLY A 9 -14.38 7.70 0.70
C GLY A 9 -14.06 9.09 0.15
N LYS A 10 -12.91 9.28 -0.50
CA LYS A 10 -12.36 10.56 -0.96
C LYS A 10 -11.96 10.45 -2.44
N PRO A 11 -12.95 10.32 -3.34
CA PRO A 11 -12.74 9.89 -4.73
C PRO A 11 -11.94 10.90 -5.57
N ILE A 12 -12.09 12.20 -5.33
CA ILE A 12 -11.43 13.23 -6.15
C ILE A 12 -9.96 13.35 -5.76
N SER A 13 -9.66 13.39 -4.46
CA SER A 13 -8.27 13.44 -3.96
C SER A 13 -7.52 12.16 -4.31
N SER A 14 -8.16 10.99 -4.20
CA SER A 14 -7.54 9.71 -4.58
C SER A 14 -7.31 9.59 -6.09
N GLN A 15 -8.23 10.08 -6.93
CA GLN A 15 -8.05 10.12 -8.38
C GLN A 15 -6.91 11.06 -8.80
N ARG A 16 -6.78 12.23 -8.16
CA ARG A 16 -5.66 13.14 -8.41
C ARG A 16 -4.32 12.49 -8.07
N LEU A 17 -4.22 11.87 -6.90
CA LEU A 17 -3.02 11.15 -6.50
C LEU A 17 -2.67 10.01 -7.47
N ALA A 18 -3.67 9.24 -7.91
CA ALA A 18 -3.51 8.20 -8.92
C ALA A 18 -2.98 8.77 -10.24
N ALA A 19 -3.57 9.86 -10.74
CA ALA A 19 -3.20 10.49 -12.00
C ALA A 19 -1.77 11.06 -11.97
N TYR A 20 -1.32 11.62 -10.84
CA TYR A 20 0.07 12.04 -10.65
C TYR A 20 1.00 10.84 -10.84
N PHE A 21 0.71 9.75 -10.15
CA PHE A 21 1.54 8.56 -10.09
C PHE A 21 1.50 7.68 -11.34
N GLU A 22 0.45 7.78 -12.16
CA GLU A 22 0.38 7.12 -13.47
C GLU A 22 1.20 7.84 -14.54
N LYS A 23 1.42 9.15 -14.39
CA LYS A 23 2.28 9.95 -15.30
C LYS A 23 3.77 9.75 -15.02
N HIS A 24 4.13 9.37 -13.80
CA HIS A 24 5.52 9.22 -13.34
C HIS A 24 5.97 7.75 -13.45
N THR A 25 6.80 7.46 -14.45
CA THR A 25 7.31 6.09 -14.71
C THR A 25 8.63 5.80 -14.00
N ASP A 26 9.28 6.82 -13.46
CA ASP A 26 10.55 6.81 -12.73
C ASP A 26 10.45 6.18 -11.33
N ILE A 27 9.22 6.12 -10.77
CA ILE A 27 8.97 5.52 -9.46
C ILE A 27 8.61 4.04 -9.62
N GLU A 28 9.49 3.17 -9.13
CA GLU A 28 9.23 1.73 -9.06
C GLU A 28 8.55 1.35 -7.74
N GLY A 29 7.25 1.06 -7.81
CA GLY A 29 6.47 0.75 -6.62
C GLY A 29 5.03 0.31 -6.88
N TYR A 30 4.29 0.22 -5.78
CA TYR A 30 2.84 0.05 -5.74
C TYR A 30 2.22 1.26 -5.05
N LEU A 31 1.16 1.82 -5.62
CA LEU A 31 0.27 2.75 -4.95
C LEU A 31 -1.03 2.02 -4.66
N TYR A 32 -1.36 1.83 -3.39
CA TYR A 32 -2.64 1.29 -2.95
C TYR A 32 -3.56 2.45 -2.57
N LEU A 33 -4.77 2.49 -3.11
CA LEU A 33 -5.79 3.46 -2.71
C LEU A 33 -6.87 2.74 -1.90
N GLY A 34 -7.30 3.35 -0.80
CA GLY A 34 -8.29 2.79 0.13
C GLY A 34 -7.89 1.44 0.71
N TYR A 35 -6.60 1.20 0.89
CA TYR A 35 -6.01 -0.07 1.33
C TYR A 35 -4.56 0.15 1.82
N PRO A 36 -4.04 -0.61 2.81
CA PRO A 36 -4.67 -1.73 3.51
C PRO A 36 -5.66 -1.30 4.60
N ILE A 37 -6.49 -2.26 5.03
CA ILE A 37 -7.35 -2.12 6.20
C ILE A 37 -6.60 -2.75 7.39
N ILE A 38 -6.28 -1.95 8.39
CA ILE A 38 -5.57 -2.39 9.58
C ILE A 38 -6.60 -2.70 10.66
N GLY A 39 -6.66 -3.93 11.14
CA GLY A 39 -7.46 -4.25 12.32
C GLY A 39 -6.90 -3.56 13.58
N ALA A 40 -7.68 -2.67 14.18
CA ALA A 40 -7.45 -2.04 15.48
C ALA A 40 -8.53 -2.46 16.50
N ILE A 41 -8.32 -2.12 17.77
CA ILE A 41 -9.20 -2.50 18.89
C ILE A 41 -10.60 -1.88 18.73
N ASP A 42 -10.66 -0.64 18.24
CA ASP A 42 -11.89 0.15 18.08
C ASP A 42 -12.53 0.04 16.68
N GLY A 43 -12.10 -0.94 15.87
CA GLY A 43 -12.58 -1.11 14.49
C GLY A 43 -11.45 -1.14 13.46
N GLY A 44 -11.80 -1.38 12.19
CA GLY A 44 -10.82 -1.39 11.11
C GLY A 44 -10.38 0.03 10.75
N TYR A 45 -9.08 0.29 10.80
CA TYR A 45 -8.47 1.54 10.35
C TYR A 45 -8.09 1.42 8.87
N GLN A 46 -8.87 2.06 8.00
CA GLN A 46 -8.60 2.05 6.56
C GLN A 46 -7.61 3.16 6.19
N ILE A 47 -6.51 2.79 5.53
CA ILE A 47 -5.58 3.77 4.96
C ILE A 47 -6.16 4.33 3.66
N ASP A 48 -6.16 5.67 3.52
CA ASP A 48 -6.65 6.34 2.32
C ASP A 48 -5.76 6.09 1.09
N ALA A 49 -4.44 6.20 1.22
CA ALA A 49 -3.51 5.75 0.20
C ALA A 49 -2.14 5.37 0.78
N LEU A 50 -1.52 4.34 0.22
CA LEU A 50 -0.20 3.84 0.63
C LEU A 50 0.68 3.65 -0.61
N LEU A 51 1.76 4.41 -0.68
CA LEU A 51 2.85 4.19 -1.63
C LEU A 51 3.90 3.28 -1.00
N VAL A 52 4.26 2.23 -1.73
CA VAL A 52 5.36 1.33 -1.40
C VAL A 52 6.34 1.33 -2.56
N SER A 53 7.48 1.99 -2.40
CA SER A 53 8.47 2.14 -3.47
C SER A 53 9.87 1.78 -3.01
N LYS A 54 10.75 1.46 -3.96
CA LYS A 54 12.16 1.21 -3.65
C LYS A 54 12.91 2.47 -3.20
N GLN A 55 12.52 3.63 -3.73
CA GLN A 55 13.19 4.90 -3.46
C GLN A 55 12.75 5.51 -2.12
N HIS A 56 11.45 5.44 -1.82
CA HIS A 56 10.83 6.22 -0.74
C HIS A 56 10.36 5.37 0.45
N GLY A 57 10.51 4.04 0.41
CA GLY A 57 10.02 3.17 1.48
C GLY A 57 8.49 3.05 1.46
N ALA A 58 7.86 3.36 2.61
CA ALA A 58 6.41 3.40 2.77
C ALA A 58 5.93 4.82 3.04
N VAL A 59 5.01 5.33 2.23
CA VAL A 59 4.40 6.66 2.42
C VAL A 59 2.89 6.50 2.50
N ILE A 60 2.32 6.90 3.64
CA ILE A 60 0.88 6.86 3.89
C ILE A 60 0.32 8.26 3.62
N PHE A 61 -0.48 8.40 2.58
CA PHE A 61 -1.17 9.65 2.32
C PHE A 61 -2.50 9.66 3.05
N HIS A 62 -2.66 10.58 3.98
CA HIS A 62 -3.98 10.91 4.53
C HIS A 62 -4.64 11.93 3.59
N LEU A 63 -5.74 11.56 2.94
CA LEU A 63 -6.38 12.44 1.97
C LEU A 63 -7.35 13.37 2.70
N ILE A 64 -7.46 14.64 2.30
CA ILE A 64 -8.51 15.52 2.80
C ILE A 64 -9.24 16.14 1.63
N GLU A 65 -10.57 16.15 1.71
CA GLU A 65 -11.48 16.84 0.79
C GLU A 65 -12.26 17.88 1.58
N GLY A 66 -12.42 19.08 1.01
CA GLY A 66 -13.08 20.21 1.66
C GLY A 66 -12.16 21.41 1.90
N ALA A 67 -12.76 22.52 2.33
CA ALA A 67 -12.02 23.72 2.70
C ALA A 67 -11.16 23.48 3.95
N TYR A 68 -10.14 24.32 4.13
CA TYR A 68 -9.29 24.25 5.31
C TYR A 68 -10.10 24.59 6.57
N ASP A 69 -9.93 23.78 7.61
CA ASP A 69 -10.52 23.98 8.92
C ASP A 69 -9.43 23.86 10.00
N ASN A 70 -9.21 24.96 10.72
CA ASN A 70 -8.25 25.06 11.82
C ASN A 70 -8.54 24.10 12.98
N LYS A 71 -9.75 23.52 13.05
CA LYS A 71 -10.14 22.56 14.09
C LYS A 71 -9.65 21.14 13.80
N ILE A 72 -9.19 20.87 12.58
CA ILE A 72 -8.67 19.54 12.23
C ILE A 72 -7.33 19.34 12.92
N GLN A 73 -7.24 18.35 13.80
CA GLN A 73 -6.00 17.99 14.49
C GLN A 73 -5.10 17.16 13.57
N LEU A 74 -4.39 17.84 12.68
CA LEU A 74 -3.54 17.21 11.65
C LEU A 74 -2.43 16.36 12.26
N GLU A 75 -1.81 16.86 13.33
CA GLU A 75 -0.71 16.19 14.02
C GLU A 75 -1.17 14.85 14.61
N GLU A 76 -2.31 14.85 15.31
CA GLU A 76 -2.92 13.64 15.89
C GLU A 76 -3.25 12.59 14.81
N ILE A 77 -3.82 13.02 13.67
CA ILE A 77 -4.15 12.13 12.55
C ILE A 77 -2.88 11.47 11.97
N GLN A 78 -1.81 12.25 11.80
CA GLN A 78 -0.54 11.74 11.25
C GLN A 78 0.15 10.80 12.23
N ASP A 79 0.21 11.17 13.51
CA ASP A 79 0.84 10.37 14.57
C ASP A 79 0.10 9.06 14.81
N GLU A 80 -1.23 9.09 14.79
CA GLU A 80 -2.06 7.89 14.91
C GLU A 80 -1.80 6.92 13.75
N SER A 81 -1.81 7.44 12.51
CA SER A 81 -1.51 6.66 11.30
C SER A 81 -0.10 6.05 11.35
N TYR A 82 0.88 6.86 11.73
CA TYR A 82 2.28 6.46 11.86
C TYR A 82 2.41 5.34 12.90
N THR A 83 1.90 5.57 14.12
CA THR A 83 2.02 4.64 15.25
C THR A 83 1.34 3.30 14.94
N LYS A 84 0.12 3.32 14.39
CA LYS A 84 -0.61 2.09 14.04
C LYS A 84 0.12 1.28 12.99
N PHE A 85 0.62 1.93 11.93
CA PHE A 85 1.30 1.24 10.84
C PHE A 85 2.70 0.77 11.27
N GLU A 86 3.47 1.61 11.96
CA GLU A 86 4.79 1.28 12.48
C GLU A 86 4.71 0.06 13.41
N SER A 87 3.72 0.03 14.32
CA SER A 87 3.48 -1.10 15.22
C SER A 87 3.23 -2.39 14.45
N LYS A 88 2.42 -2.35 13.38
CA LYS A 88 2.17 -3.53 12.53
C LYS A 88 3.42 -3.97 11.79
N LEU A 89 4.21 -3.04 11.23
CA LEU A 89 5.45 -3.39 10.55
C LEU A 89 6.50 -3.97 11.50
N LYS A 90 6.60 -3.47 12.73
CA LYS A 90 7.53 -3.97 13.77
C LYS A 90 7.27 -5.41 14.19
N LEU A 91 6.04 -5.92 14.06
CA LEU A 91 5.73 -7.33 14.28
C LEU A 91 6.50 -8.27 13.33
N HIS A 92 6.91 -7.76 12.17
CA HIS A 92 7.66 -8.52 11.19
C HIS A 92 9.16 -8.32 11.37
N LYS A 93 9.84 -9.30 11.99
CA LYS A 93 11.29 -9.30 12.24
C LYS A 93 12.15 -9.04 10.99
N GLU A 94 11.61 -9.29 9.80
CA GLU A 94 12.30 -9.03 8.53
C GLU A 94 12.43 -7.52 8.24
N LEU A 95 11.51 -6.70 8.75
CA LEU A 95 11.47 -5.25 8.56
C LEU A 95 12.14 -4.49 9.70
N THR A 96 12.49 -5.15 10.80
CA THR A 96 13.24 -4.53 11.89
C THR A 96 14.74 -4.76 11.71
N ASP A 97 15.55 -3.78 12.11
CA ASP A 97 16.98 -3.95 12.31
C ASP A 97 17.30 -3.64 13.77
N LYS A 98 17.66 -4.69 14.51
CA LYS A 98 17.74 -4.69 15.97
C LYS A 98 16.44 -4.21 16.62
N ARG A 99 16.39 -2.94 17.01
CA ARG A 99 15.25 -2.29 17.69
C ARG A 99 14.55 -1.23 16.83
N LYS A 100 15.12 -0.86 15.68
CA LYS A 100 14.59 0.19 14.81
C LYS A 100 13.87 -0.41 13.61
N LEU A 101 12.83 0.28 13.14
CA LEU A 101 12.23 -0.05 11.85
C LEU A 101 13.25 0.29 10.75
N ALA A 102 13.49 -0.65 9.83
CA ALA A 102 14.46 -0.49 8.75
C ALA A 102 13.81 -0.04 7.43
N VAL A 103 12.57 0.43 7.52
CA VAL A 103 11.76 0.98 6.44
C VAL A 103 11.50 2.43 6.80
N GLU A 104 11.72 3.32 5.83
CA GLU A 104 11.36 4.72 5.98
C GLU A 104 9.83 4.84 5.89
N LEU A 105 9.21 5.42 6.92
CA LEU A 105 7.76 5.60 7.01
C LEU A 105 7.45 7.08 7.10
N ASN A 106 6.64 7.58 6.18
CA ASN A 106 6.19 8.97 6.19
C ASN A 106 4.67 9.03 6.08
N VAL A 107 4.04 10.04 6.72
CA VAL A 107 2.58 10.20 6.71
C VAL A 107 2.17 11.62 6.30
N PRO A 108 2.36 12.02 5.04
CA PRO A 108 1.87 13.32 4.58
C PRO A 108 0.35 13.39 4.49
N ILE A 109 -0.18 14.58 4.71
CA ILE A 109 -1.55 14.94 4.35
C ILE A 109 -1.57 15.44 2.91
N PHE A 110 -2.48 14.92 2.10
CA PHE A 110 -2.73 15.41 0.75
C PHE A 110 -4.10 16.11 0.70
N ALA A 111 -4.06 17.44 0.63
CA ALA A 111 -5.23 18.31 0.73
C ALA A 111 -5.22 19.34 -0.40
N PRO A 112 -5.64 18.97 -1.62
CA PRO A 112 -5.42 19.80 -2.81
C PRO A 112 -6.27 21.07 -2.89
N VAL A 113 -7.21 21.26 -1.95
CA VAL A 113 -8.10 22.44 -1.87
C VAL A 113 -7.52 23.50 -0.91
N TRP A 114 -6.58 23.15 -0.04
CA TRP A 114 -6.04 24.00 1.02
C TRP A 114 -4.95 24.95 0.51
N LYS A 115 -5.30 25.76 -0.49
CA LYS A 115 -4.38 26.73 -1.11
C LYS A 115 -3.67 27.56 -0.02
N ASN A 116 -2.35 27.71 -0.17
CA ASN A 116 -1.46 28.45 0.74
C ASN A 116 -1.23 27.83 2.13
N HIS A 117 -1.71 26.62 2.39
CA HIS A 117 -1.43 25.88 3.64
C HIS A 117 -0.44 24.71 3.44
N SER A 118 0.32 24.72 2.33
CA SER A 118 1.37 23.73 2.06
C SER A 118 2.51 23.87 3.06
N ASN A 119 2.95 22.77 3.65
CA ASN A 119 4.10 22.74 4.55
C ASN A 119 4.87 21.43 4.39
N ILE A 120 5.89 21.42 3.53
CA ILE A 120 6.63 20.21 3.16
C ILE A 120 7.74 19.87 4.18
N LYS A 121 8.29 20.89 4.84
CA LYS A 121 9.51 20.77 5.68
C LYS A 121 9.20 20.56 7.17
N SER A 122 7.94 20.50 7.55
CA SER A 122 7.53 20.21 8.92
C SER A 122 7.60 18.70 9.19
N ASP A 123 7.75 18.34 10.46
CA ASP A 123 7.54 16.97 10.94
C ASP A 123 6.14 16.45 10.58
N TYR A 124 5.19 17.37 10.33
CA TYR A 124 3.83 17.08 9.89
C TYR A 124 3.54 17.59 8.48
N PRO A 125 3.97 16.88 7.41
CA PRO A 125 3.93 17.40 6.06
C PRO A 125 2.50 17.56 5.49
N ILE A 126 2.24 18.72 4.88
CA ILE A 126 0.99 19.05 4.18
C ILE A 126 1.30 19.35 2.72
N LEU A 127 0.70 18.55 1.83
CA LEU A 127 0.88 18.60 0.38
C LEU A 127 -0.42 19.11 -0.26
N VAL A 128 -0.33 20.21 -1.00
CA VAL A 128 -1.50 20.86 -1.63
C VAL A 128 -1.41 20.78 -3.16
N SER A 129 -0.21 20.65 -3.70
CA SER A 129 0.05 20.62 -5.14
C SER A 129 0.89 19.41 -5.57
N ASP A 130 0.85 19.12 -6.86
CA ASP A 130 1.70 18.09 -7.48
C ASP A 130 3.20 18.41 -7.31
N THR A 131 3.56 19.71 -7.31
CA THR A 131 4.93 20.16 -7.04
C THR A 131 5.34 19.92 -5.60
N ASP A 132 4.42 20.06 -4.63
CA ASP A 132 4.73 19.73 -3.23
C ASP A 132 4.98 18.24 -3.08
N LEU A 133 4.17 17.42 -3.77
CA LEU A 133 4.32 15.98 -3.79
C LEU A 133 5.66 15.54 -4.38
N GLU A 134 6.08 16.15 -5.48
CA GLU A 134 7.38 15.89 -6.10
C GLU A 134 8.54 16.26 -5.18
N ASN A 135 8.51 17.48 -4.61
CA ASN A 135 9.55 17.96 -3.69
C ASN A 135 9.63 17.11 -2.42
N PHE A 136 8.48 16.69 -1.89
CA PHE A 136 8.39 15.81 -0.73
C PHE A 136 8.99 14.44 -1.01
N LEU A 137 8.63 13.80 -2.13
CA LEU A 137 9.17 12.51 -2.51
C LEU A 137 10.68 12.59 -2.75
N ASN A 138 11.16 13.62 -3.43
CA ASN A 138 12.59 13.83 -3.67
C ASN A 138 13.40 14.04 -2.38
N ALA A 139 12.78 14.53 -1.31
CA ALA A 139 13.42 14.68 0.00
C ALA A 139 13.54 13.34 0.76
N ILE A 140 12.70 12.34 0.43
CA ILE A 140 12.72 11.04 1.10
C ILE A 140 13.80 10.15 0.47
N THR A 141 14.77 9.75 1.27
CA THR A 141 15.78 8.78 0.86
C THR A 141 15.69 7.51 1.69
N TRP A 142 15.37 6.38 1.06
CA TRP A 142 15.42 5.08 1.72
C TRP A 142 16.67 4.27 1.37
N SER A 143 17.57 4.12 2.34
CA SER A 143 18.86 3.45 2.18
C SER A 143 18.77 1.92 2.10
N ASN A 144 17.74 1.29 2.69
CA ASN A 144 17.67 -0.17 2.84
C ASN A 144 16.76 -0.84 1.81
N GLN A 145 17.02 -0.57 0.52
CA GLN A 145 16.24 -1.07 -0.61
C GLN A 145 16.13 -2.61 -0.66
N ARG A 146 17.05 -3.34 -0.01
CA ARG A 146 17.00 -4.82 0.07
C ARG A 146 15.73 -5.32 0.76
N LYS A 147 15.17 -4.52 1.67
CA LYS A 147 13.94 -4.86 2.39
C LYS A 147 12.66 -4.55 1.61
N TYR A 148 12.74 -3.91 0.44
CA TYR A 148 11.59 -3.61 -0.41
C TYR A 148 10.70 -4.83 -0.70
N LYS A 149 11.29 -5.95 -1.13
CA LYS A 149 10.53 -7.18 -1.41
C LYS A 149 9.81 -7.70 -0.16
N LYS A 150 10.42 -7.53 1.01
CA LYS A 150 9.82 -7.93 2.29
C LYS A 150 8.72 -6.97 2.70
N LEU A 151 8.90 -5.67 2.53
CA LEU A 151 7.89 -4.66 2.80
C LEU A 151 6.63 -4.93 1.97
N VAL A 152 6.76 -5.08 0.66
CA VAL A 152 5.65 -5.44 -0.23
C VAL A 152 4.97 -6.73 0.23
N SER A 153 5.75 -7.76 0.63
CA SER A 153 5.17 -9.01 1.14
C SER A 153 4.42 -8.83 2.45
N VAL A 154 4.91 -7.96 3.34
CA VAL A 154 4.24 -7.64 4.61
C VAL A 154 2.93 -6.93 4.35
N ILE A 155 2.91 -5.90 3.49
CA ILE A 155 1.69 -5.19 3.10
C ILE A 155 0.65 -6.14 2.50
N GLN A 156 1.08 -7.05 1.62
CA GLN A 156 0.21 -8.11 1.08
C GLN A 156 -0.32 -9.03 2.19
N SER A 157 0.55 -9.43 3.13
CA SER A 157 0.19 -10.34 4.22
C SER A 157 -0.70 -9.72 5.30
N ILE A 158 -0.66 -8.40 5.48
CA ILE A 158 -1.58 -7.66 6.38
C ILE A 158 -3.04 -7.92 5.99
N THR A 159 -3.29 -8.41 4.78
CA THR A 159 -4.64 -8.73 4.28
C THR A 159 -4.82 -10.16 3.78
N THR A 160 -3.77 -10.97 3.68
CA THR A 160 -3.87 -12.32 3.12
C THR A 160 -3.08 -13.37 3.91
N ILE A 161 -3.72 -14.54 4.00
CA ILE A 161 -3.33 -15.73 4.76
C ILE A 161 -1.89 -16.18 4.47
N ARG A 162 -1.18 -16.50 5.56
CA ARG A 162 0.20 -17.02 5.71
C ARG A 162 0.80 -17.71 4.47
N ARG A 163 1.92 -17.16 3.95
CA ARG A 163 2.75 -17.78 2.90
C ARG A 163 3.75 -18.81 3.47
N ARG A 164 4.08 -19.84 2.69
CA ARG A 164 5.12 -20.87 2.98
C ARG A 164 6.48 -20.41 2.42
N ASN A 165 7.58 -20.73 3.11
CA ASN A 165 8.94 -20.23 2.79
C ASN A 165 9.46 -20.63 1.40
N LYS A 166 10.23 -19.72 0.77
CA LYS A 166 10.85 -19.87 -0.56
C LYS A 166 12.12 -20.76 -0.51
N ARG A 167 12.43 -21.46 -1.60
CA ARG A 167 13.59 -22.37 -1.72
C ARG A 167 14.72 -21.71 -2.53
N ASP A 168 15.68 -21.09 -1.86
CA ASP A 168 16.72 -20.28 -2.50
C ASP A 168 17.95 -21.07 -3.02
N TYR A 169 17.96 -22.41 -3.00
CA TYR A 169 19.18 -23.23 -3.20
C TYR A 169 19.38 -23.80 -4.63
N VAL A 170 18.74 -23.26 -5.66
CA VAL A 170 18.84 -23.83 -7.03
C VAL A 170 20.03 -23.25 -7.81
N LYS A 171 21.09 -24.04 -8.01
CA LYS A 171 22.34 -23.64 -8.69
C LYS A 171 22.45 -24.02 -10.19
N LYS A 172 21.64 -24.96 -10.71
CA LYS A 172 21.72 -25.42 -12.11
C LYS A 172 20.43 -25.13 -12.91
N PRO A 173 20.50 -24.42 -14.06
CA PRO A 173 19.34 -23.95 -14.83
C PRO A 173 18.55 -25.05 -15.55
N THR A 174 19.12 -26.23 -15.78
CA THR A 174 18.44 -27.38 -16.39
C THR A 174 17.85 -28.37 -15.38
N SER A 175 18.06 -28.13 -14.08
CA SER A 175 17.61 -29.05 -13.03
C SER A 175 16.09 -29.03 -12.85
N ARG A 176 15.54 -30.11 -12.28
CA ARG A 176 14.14 -30.13 -11.81
C ARG A 176 13.83 -28.96 -10.86
N GLY A 177 14.82 -28.53 -10.07
CA GLY A 177 14.71 -27.34 -9.22
C GLY A 177 14.55 -26.04 -10.00
N ALA A 178 15.19 -25.90 -11.17
CA ALA A 178 15.04 -24.71 -12.01
C ALA A 178 13.67 -24.67 -12.71
N LYS A 179 13.15 -25.82 -13.16
CA LYS A 179 11.77 -25.92 -13.67
C LYS A 179 10.74 -25.56 -12.59
N LEU A 180 10.96 -26.01 -11.35
CA LEU A 180 10.14 -25.61 -10.20
C LEU A 180 10.26 -24.11 -9.90
N LYS A 181 11.45 -23.52 -10.02
CA LYS A 181 11.64 -22.08 -9.85
C LYS A 181 10.87 -21.26 -10.90
N VAL A 182 10.90 -21.67 -12.16
CA VAL A 182 10.11 -21.02 -13.23
C VAL A 182 8.60 -21.13 -12.95
N LEU A 183 8.16 -22.29 -12.43
CA LEU A 183 6.78 -22.48 -12.00
C LEU A 183 6.44 -21.59 -10.79
N GLU A 184 7.31 -21.51 -9.79
CA GLU A 184 7.15 -20.62 -8.62
C GLU A 184 7.10 -19.15 -9.03
N ASP A 185 7.93 -18.71 -9.98
CA ASP A 185 7.92 -17.35 -10.50
C ASP A 185 6.63 -17.07 -11.30
N SER A 186 6.11 -18.06 -12.03
CA SER A 186 4.81 -17.98 -12.71
C SER A 186 3.64 -17.93 -11.72
N ILE A 187 3.69 -18.70 -10.64
CA ILE A 187 2.74 -18.64 -9.52
C ILE A 187 2.81 -17.27 -8.84
N ALA A 188 4.01 -16.73 -8.61
CA ALA A 188 4.18 -15.41 -8.00
C ALA A 188 3.58 -14.29 -8.87
N ASN A 189 3.68 -14.40 -10.20
CA ASN A 189 3.01 -13.48 -11.12
C ASN A 189 1.48 -13.65 -11.07
N LEU A 190 0.97 -14.89 -11.06
CA LEU A 190 -0.46 -15.18 -10.93
C LEU A 190 -1.04 -14.60 -9.62
N ASP A 191 -0.36 -14.83 -8.49
CA ASP A 191 -0.73 -14.32 -7.17
C ASP A 191 -0.82 -12.80 -7.15
N ARG A 192 0.12 -12.10 -7.82
CA ARG A 192 0.08 -10.63 -7.92
C ARG A 192 -1.21 -10.15 -8.59
N TYR A 193 -1.56 -10.72 -9.75
CA TYR A 193 -2.81 -10.36 -10.44
C TYR A 193 -4.05 -10.68 -9.62
N GLN A 194 -4.03 -11.79 -8.87
CA GLN A 194 -5.12 -12.15 -7.97
C GLN A 194 -5.26 -11.16 -6.81
N SER A 195 -4.16 -10.79 -6.16
CA SER A 195 -4.17 -9.80 -5.08
C SER A 195 -4.71 -8.45 -5.57
N THR A 196 -4.28 -7.98 -6.75
CA THR A 196 -4.82 -6.75 -7.34
C THR A 196 -6.32 -6.87 -7.61
N ALA A 197 -6.76 -7.93 -8.28
CA ALA A 197 -8.18 -8.13 -8.62
C ALA A 197 -9.09 -8.23 -7.38
N VAL A 198 -8.58 -8.78 -6.28
CA VAL A 198 -9.28 -8.87 -4.99
C VAL A 198 -9.52 -7.49 -4.39
N ILE A 199 -8.53 -6.60 -4.44
CA ILE A 199 -8.59 -5.26 -3.83
C ILE A 199 -9.37 -4.29 -4.73
N GLU A 200 -9.20 -4.41 -6.05
CA GLU A 200 -9.65 -3.42 -7.03
C GLU A 200 -11.18 -3.30 -7.08
N THR A 201 -11.75 -2.16 -6.72
CA THR A 201 -13.19 -1.92 -6.86
C THR A 201 -13.53 -1.51 -8.29
N VAL A 202 -14.54 -2.14 -8.87
CA VAL A 202 -15.06 -1.82 -10.20
C VAL A 202 -16.51 -1.33 -10.09
N GLU A 203 -16.89 -0.41 -10.97
CA GLU A 203 -18.29 -0.05 -11.13
C GLU A 203 -19.00 -1.14 -11.96
N GLY A 204 -20.03 -1.75 -11.36
CA GLY A 204 -20.80 -2.83 -12.00
C GLY A 204 -20.23 -4.24 -11.77
N VAL A 205 -20.50 -5.14 -12.71
CA VAL A 205 -20.23 -6.58 -12.53
C VAL A 205 -18.77 -6.91 -12.83
N GLN A 206 -18.02 -7.35 -11.82
CA GLN A 206 -16.68 -7.88 -12.01
C GLN A 206 -16.70 -9.35 -12.43
N ARG A 207 -15.98 -9.70 -13.50
CA ARG A 207 -15.77 -11.09 -13.92
C ARG A 207 -14.34 -11.54 -13.63
N ILE A 208 -14.17 -12.46 -12.67
CA ILE A 208 -12.87 -13.07 -12.37
C ILE A 208 -12.68 -14.32 -13.26
N ARG A 209 -11.86 -14.20 -14.31
CA ARG A 209 -11.48 -15.31 -15.21
C ARG A 209 -10.15 -15.94 -14.77
N GLY A 210 -9.95 -17.21 -15.12
CA GLY A 210 -8.75 -17.97 -14.76
C GLY A 210 -8.84 -19.43 -15.19
N LEU A 211 -7.71 -20.11 -15.34
CA LEU A 211 -7.64 -21.54 -15.67
C LEU A 211 -8.14 -22.41 -14.49
N ALA A 212 -8.41 -23.69 -14.75
CA ALA A 212 -8.77 -24.62 -13.68
C ALA A 212 -7.65 -24.67 -12.62
N GLY A 213 -8.02 -24.67 -11.33
CA GLY A 213 -7.05 -24.65 -10.23
C GLY A 213 -6.40 -23.28 -9.94
N SER A 214 -6.73 -22.22 -10.69
CA SER A 214 -6.13 -20.89 -10.50
C SER A 214 -6.67 -20.10 -9.30
N GLY A 215 -7.23 -20.74 -8.26
CA GLY A 215 -7.63 -20.03 -7.03
C GLY A 215 -8.82 -19.06 -7.12
N LYS A 216 -9.63 -19.07 -8.20
CA LYS A 216 -10.78 -18.15 -8.38
C LYS A 216 -11.75 -18.09 -7.18
N ARG A 217 -12.03 -19.24 -6.55
CA ARG A 217 -12.89 -19.30 -5.35
C ARG A 217 -12.28 -18.55 -4.16
N LEU A 218 -10.98 -18.70 -3.94
CA LEU A 218 -10.27 -18.00 -2.88
C LEU A 218 -10.25 -16.50 -3.15
N SER A 219 -10.04 -16.08 -4.40
CA SER A 219 -10.12 -14.67 -4.81
C SER A 219 -11.50 -14.07 -4.51
N TRP A 220 -12.59 -14.77 -4.85
CA TRP A 220 -13.95 -14.35 -4.47
C TRP A 220 -14.15 -14.24 -2.96
N LEU A 221 -13.70 -15.24 -2.20
CA LEU A 221 -13.81 -15.24 -0.74
C LEU A 221 -13.05 -14.07 -0.11
N LEU A 222 -11.80 -13.84 -0.54
CA LEU A 222 -10.97 -12.74 -0.06
C LEU A 222 -11.62 -11.39 -0.37
N LYS A 223 -12.22 -11.25 -1.56
CA LYS A 223 -12.93 -10.04 -1.93
C LYS A 223 -14.16 -9.79 -1.05
N LEU A 224 -14.94 -10.84 -0.78
CA LEU A 224 -16.08 -10.77 0.13
C LEU A 224 -15.65 -10.38 1.54
N LEU A 225 -14.55 -10.96 2.05
CA LEU A 225 -14.00 -10.63 3.37
C LEU A 225 -13.59 -9.15 3.47
N ILE A 226 -12.89 -8.62 2.46
CA ILE A 226 -12.53 -7.20 2.42
C ILE A 226 -13.78 -6.32 2.37
N TYR A 227 -14.79 -6.72 1.58
CA TYR A 227 -16.05 -5.99 1.49
C TYR A 227 -16.80 -5.97 2.84
N MET A 228 -16.84 -7.11 3.53
CA MET A 228 -17.45 -7.22 4.87
C MET A 228 -16.70 -6.38 5.91
N GLN A 229 -15.36 -6.36 5.87
CA GLN A 229 -14.55 -5.48 6.73
C GLN A 229 -14.88 -4.01 6.49
N LYS A 230 -15.08 -3.58 5.24
CA LYS A 230 -15.49 -2.20 4.94
C LYS A 230 -16.86 -1.85 5.51
N ILE A 231 -17.84 -2.75 5.39
CA ILE A 231 -19.17 -2.53 5.98
C ILE A 231 -19.09 -2.35 7.50
N GLN A 232 -18.20 -3.07 8.17
CA GLN A 232 -18.01 -2.93 9.62
C GLN A 232 -17.37 -1.59 10.02
N ILE A 233 -16.62 -0.94 9.13
CA ILE A 233 -15.97 0.35 9.39
C ILE A 233 -16.91 1.52 9.10
N GLY A 234 -17.81 1.35 8.12
CA GLY A 234 -18.80 2.38 7.75
C GLY A 234 -20.08 2.40 8.61
N LYS A 235 -20.16 1.56 9.64
CA LYS A 235 -21.22 1.57 10.67
C LYS A 235 -20.66 2.12 11.97
#